data_AF-A0A848TF98-F1
#
_entry.id   AF-A0A848TF98-F1
#
_cell.length_a   1.000
_cell.length_b   1.000
_cell.length_c   1.000
_cell.angle_alpha   90.00
_cell.angle_beta   90.00
_cell.angle_gamma   90.00
#
_symmetry.space_group_name_H-M   'P 1'
#
loop_
_entity.id
_entity.type
_entity.pdbx_description
1 polymer ?
#
loop_
_entity_poly.entity_id
_entity_poly.type
_entity_poly.pdbx_seq_one_letter_code
_entity_poly.pdbx_strand_id
1 'polypeptide(L)'
;MSPEVIALVMLGLFIAFVFLGFPIAFTLMAMGIGFGYYAYFDERRMWRDFNRLDETAGGWEQWSTWIDGFFNNRIFDLFVNQTFTVMSNEVLTAVPLFLFMGYIVERANIVDRLFSTLNVASKNVP
;
A
#
# COMPACT_ATOMS: atom_id res chain seq x y z
N MET A 1 1.09 26.41 2.62
CA MET A 1 -0.36 26.43 2.31
C MET A 1 -1.11 26.00 3.56
N SER A 2 -2.36 26.42 3.72
CA SER A 2 -3.20 25.89 4.80
C SER A 2 -3.56 24.41 4.50
N PRO A 3 -3.69 23.54 5.53
CA PRO A 3 -3.95 22.11 5.33
C PRO A 3 -5.21 21.82 4.49
N GLU A 4 -6.21 22.69 4.60
CA GLU A 4 -7.50 22.55 3.91
C GLU A 4 -7.35 22.78 2.40
N VAL A 5 -6.50 23.75 2.01
CA VAL A 5 -6.22 24.03 0.60
C VAL A 5 -5.47 22.86 -0.04
N ILE A 6 -4.54 22.24 0.68
CA ILE A 6 -3.81 21.06 0.19
C ILE A 6 -4.78 19.90 -0.08
N ALA A 7 -5.72 19.65 0.84
CA ALA A 7 -6.73 18.61 0.67
C ALA A 7 -7.68 18.90 -0.51
N LEU A 8 -8.10 20.15 -0.69
CA LEU A 8 -8.94 20.55 -1.83
C LEU A 8 -8.21 20.40 -3.17
N VAL A 9 -6.93 20.77 -3.22
CA VAL A 9 -6.09 20.58 -4.42
C VAL A 9 -5.89 19.09 -4.71
N MET A 10 -5.72 18.26 -3.68
CA MET A 10 -5.64 16.80 -3.81
C MET A 10 -6.92 16.21 -4.41
N LEU A 11 -8.09 16.65 -3.93
CA LEU A 11 -9.38 16.23 -4.46
C LEU A 11 -9.57 16.66 -5.92
N GLY A 12 -9.26 17.92 -6.24
CA GLY A 12 -9.38 18.45 -7.59
C GLY A 12 -8.49 17.71 -8.59
N LEU A 13 -7.23 17.45 -8.23
CA LEU A 13 -6.30 16.69 -9.07
C LEU A 13 -6.72 15.23 -9.22
N PHE A 14 -7.20 14.59 -8.15
CA PHE A 14 -7.72 13.22 -8.23
C PHE A 14 -8.85 13.11 -9.25
N ILE A 15 -9.84 14.01 -9.17
CA ILE A 15 -10.97 14.05 -10.11
C ILE A 15 -10.49 14.29 -11.55
N ALA A 16 -9.55 15.22 -11.76
CA ALA A 16 -9.00 15.50 -13.08
C ALA A 16 -8.32 14.27 -13.71
N PHE A 17 -7.53 13.51 -12.94
CA PHE A 17 -6.88 12.31 -13.45
C PHE A 17 -7.85 11.15 -13.70
N VAL A 18 -8.93 11.04 -12.93
CA VAL A 18 -10.00 10.08 -13.20
C VAL A 18 -10.68 10.39 -14.54
N PHE A 19 -10.95 11.67 -14.84
CA PHE A 19 -11.50 12.07 -16.14
C PHE A 19 -10.56 11.85 -17.31
N LEU A 20 -9.24 11.85 -17.08
CA LEU A 20 -8.24 11.50 -18.09
C LEU A 20 -8.27 10.00 -18.47
N GLY A 21 -9.00 9.17 -17.71
CA GLY A 21 -9.17 7.73 -18.00
C GLY A 21 -8.00 6.87 -17.54
N PHE A 22 -7.09 7.42 -16.72
CA PHE A 22 -5.97 6.66 -16.18
C PHE A 22 -6.44 5.68 -15.08
N PRO A 23 -5.89 4.45 -14.98
CA PRO A 23 -6.33 3.49 -13.98
C PRO A 23 -6.17 4.04 -12.55
N ILE A 24 -7.26 3.97 -11.77
CA ILE A 24 -7.40 4.65 -10.48
C ILE A 24 -6.33 4.23 -9.46
N ALA A 25 -5.88 2.96 -9.51
CA ALA A 25 -4.87 2.45 -8.57
C ALA A 25 -3.55 3.22 -8.67
N PHE A 26 -3.09 3.52 -9.89
CA PHE A 26 -1.83 4.22 -10.11
C PHE A 26 -1.95 5.70 -9.77
N THR A 27 -3.09 6.35 -10.01
CA THR A 27 -3.30 7.74 -9.61
C THR A 27 -3.40 7.90 -8.10
N LEU A 28 -4.07 6.99 -7.39
CA LEU A 28 -4.11 7.02 -5.93
C LEU A 28 -2.71 6.83 -5.32
N MET A 29 -1.90 5.93 -5.89
CA MET A 29 -0.52 5.72 -5.44
C MET A 29 0.35 6.97 -5.69
N ALA A 30 0.32 7.52 -6.90
CA ALA A 30 1.09 8.71 -7.26
C ALA A 30 0.67 9.94 -6.44
N MET A 31 -0.64 10.13 -6.21
CA MET A 31 -1.17 11.20 -5.38
C MET A 31 -0.78 11.02 -3.92
N GLY A 32 -0.88 9.81 -3.37
CA GLY A 32 -0.48 9.51 -1.99
C GLY A 32 1.01 9.77 -1.73
N ILE A 33 1.87 9.36 -2.66
CA ILE A 33 3.31 9.63 -2.57
C ILE A 33 3.61 11.11 -2.81
N GLY A 34 3.01 11.74 -3.82
CA GLY A 34 3.28 13.13 -4.18
C GLY A 34 2.84 14.13 -3.10
N PHE A 35 1.60 14.02 -2.63
CA PHE A 35 1.10 14.88 -1.55
C PHE A 35 1.75 14.53 -0.20
N GLY A 36 2.03 13.25 0.04
CA GLY A 36 2.79 12.82 1.22
C GLY A 36 4.21 13.39 1.22
N TYR A 37 4.88 13.41 0.07
CA TYR A 37 6.20 14.03 -0.10
C TYR A 37 6.14 15.51 0.22
N TYR A 38 5.16 16.24 -0.30
CA TYR A 38 4.95 17.67 -0.02
C TYR A 38 4.66 17.94 1.48
N ALA A 39 3.84 17.11 2.12
CA ALA A 39 3.46 17.29 3.52
C ALA A 39 4.60 17.00 4.51
N TYR A 40 5.45 16.01 4.20
CA TYR A 40 6.62 15.65 5.03
C TYR A 40 7.93 16.23 4.50
N PHE A 41 7.86 17.20 3.59
CA PHE A 41 9.03 17.84 3.01
C PHE A 41 9.77 18.67 4.07
N ASP A 42 10.98 18.23 4.42
CA ASP A 42 11.87 18.93 5.35
C ASP A 42 13.29 18.93 4.78
N GLU A 43 13.65 20.01 4.08
CA GLU A 43 14.94 20.18 3.42
C GLU A 43 16.12 19.99 4.38
N ARG A 44 15.98 20.40 5.64
CA ARG A 44 17.06 20.36 6.63
C ARG A 44 17.36 18.96 7.10
N ARG A 45 16.34 18.09 7.14
CA ARG A 45 16.50 16.66 7.45
C ARG A 45 16.96 15.87 6.23
N MET A 46 16.38 16.15 5.07
CA MET A 46 16.54 15.37 3.84
C MET A 46 17.97 15.50 3.29
N TRP A 47 18.46 16.71 3.04
CA TRP A 47 19.81 16.96 2.51
C TRP A 47 20.87 17.22 3.58
N ARG A 48 20.62 16.79 4.83
CA ARG A 48 21.55 17.01 5.94
C ARG A 48 22.94 16.46 5.63
N ASP A 49 23.01 15.26 5.07
CA ASP A 49 24.28 14.56 4.86
C ASP A 49 25.06 15.18 3.70
N PHE A 50 24.37 15.64 2.65
CA PHE A 50 24.94 16.45 1.57
C PHE A 50 25.51 17.79 2.09
N ASN A 51 24.74 18.50 2.92
CA ASN A 51 25.15 19.79 3.50
C ASN A 51 26.31 19.66 4.52
N ARG A 52 26.67 18.44 4.91
CA ARG A 52 27.76 18.14 5.86
C ARG A 52 28.98 17.51 5.18
N LEU A 53 28.97 17.37 3.86
CA LEU A 53 30.12 16.87 3.11
C LEU A 53 31.31 17.80 3.26
N ASP A 54 32.50 17.21 3.37
CA ASP A 54 33.76 17.94 3.41
C ASP A 54 34.07 18.56 2.03
N GLU A 55 34.80 19.67 2.00
CA GLU A 55 35.15 20.37 0.75
C GLU A 55 36.04 19.52 -0.18
N THR A 56 36.68 18.47 0.37
CA THR A 56 37.47 17.49 -0.40
C THR A 56 36.66 16.30 -0.92
N ALA A 57 35.35 16.23 -0.63
CA ALA A 57 34.48 15.14 -1.04
C ALA A 57 34.45 15.01 -2.57
N GLY A 58 34.57 13.77 -3.05
CA GLY A 58 34.61 13.49 -4.48
C GLY A 58 33.29 13.85 -5.18
N GLY A 59 33.35 14.19 -6.47
CA GLY A 59 32.14 14.52 -7.25
C GLY A 59 31.08 13.41 -7.25
N TRP A 60 31.50 12.15 -7.13
CA TRP A 60 30.60 11.00 -6.98
C TRP A 60 29.87 10.97 -5.62
N GLU A 61 30.52 11.39 -4.54
CA GLU A 61 29.95 11.45 -3.20
C GLU A 61 28.93 12.59 -3.07
N GLN A 62 29.20 13.73 -3.71
CA GLN A 62 28.26 14.84 -3.81
C GLN A 62 27.00 14.45 -4.58
N TRP A 63 27.15 13.71 -5.69
CA TRP A 63 26.02 13.22 -6.47
C TRP A 63 25.19 12.17 -5.72
N SER A 64 25.85 11.21 -5.06
CA SER A 64 25.14 10.15 -4.32
C SER A 64 24.35 10.71 -3.16
N THR A 65 24.97 11.54 -2.32
CA THR A 65 24.29 12.12 -1.14
C THR A 65 23.18 13.10 -1.52
N TRP A 66 23.29 13.79 -2.66
CA TRP A 66 22.19 14.61 -3.17
C TRP A 66 20.98 13.76 -3.59
N ILE A 67 21.23 12.62 -4.25
CA ILE A 67 20.16 11.67 -4.60
C ILE A 67 19.58 11.03 -3.34
N ASP A 68 20.42 10.60 -2.40
CA ASP A 68 19.99 10.00 -1.14
C ASP A 68 19.12 10.98 -0.35
N GLY A 69 19.47 12.27 -0.34
CA GLY A 69 18.67 13.31 0.29
C GLY A 69 17.27 13.44 -0.30
N PHE A 70 17.12 13.27 -1.61
CA PHE A 70 15.80 13.26 -2.27
C PHE A 70 14.91 12.12 -1.77
N PHE A 71 15.49 10.93 -1.60
CA PHE A 71 14.77 9.74 -1.13
C PHE A 71 14.65 9.65 0.39
N ASN A 72 15.42 10.43 1.15
CA ASN A 72 15.40 10.49 2.61
C ASN A 72 14.17 11.26 3.17
N ASN A 73 13.00 11.04 2.57
CA ASN A 73 11.72 11.57 3.06
C ASN A 73 11.03 10.51 3.92
N ARG A 74 10.40 10.94 5.03
CA ARG A 74 9.59 10.07 5.89
C ARG A 74 8.47 9.35 5.12
N ILE A 75 7.93 9.96 4.06
CA ILE A 75 6.87 9.33 3.26
C ILE A 75 7.34 8.04 2.59
N PHE A 76 8.60 7.98 2.13
CA PHE A 76 9.12 6.79 1.44
C PHE A 76 9.35 5.65 2.43
N ASP A 77 9.89 5.95 3.62
CA ASP A 77 9.99 4.98 4.70
C ASP A 77 8.62 4.41 5.07
N LEU A 78 7.61 5.28 5.25
CA LEU A 78 6.26 4.86 5.58
C LEU A 78 5.61 4.05 4.46
N PHE A 79 5.79 4.47 3.21
CA PHE A 79 5.28 3.77 2.03
C PHE A 79 5.84 2.35 1.94
N VAL A 80 7.17 2.20 2.08
CA VAL A 80 7.85 0.91 2.04
C VAL A 80 7.41 0.03 3.21
N ASN A 81 7.40 0.56 4.44
CA ASN A 81 6.97 -0.19 5.63
C ASN A 81 5.51 -0.62 5.55
N GLN A 82 4.62 0.24 5.06
CA GLN A 82 3.21 -0.10 4.87
C GLN A 82 3.05 -1.17 3.79
N THR A 83 3.83 -1.11 2.72
CA THR A 83 3.82 -2.12 1.65
C THR A 83 4.28 -3.47 2.18
N PHE A 84 5.35 -3.50 2.98
CA PHE A 84 5.79 -4.74 3.65
C PHE A 84 4.73 -5.28 4.60
N THR A 85 4.07 -4.42 5.36
CA THR A 85 2.98 -4.80 6.28
C THR A 85 1.81 -5.45 5.56
N VAL A 86 1.46 -4.95 4.35
CA VAL A 86 0.43 -5.55 3.51
C VAL A 86 0.90 -6.89 2.94
N MET A 87 2.14 -6.99 2.47
CA MET A 87 2.69 -8.24 1.93
C MET A 87 2.85 -9.35 2.98
N SER A 88 3.19 -9.00 4.22
CA SER A 88 3.30 -9.95 5.34
C SER A 88 1.96 -10.27 6.00
N ASN A 89 0.84 -9.81 5.44
CA ASN A 89 -0.47 -9.99 6.02
C ASN A 89 -1.00 -11.42 5.76
N GLU A 90 -1.10 -12.22 6.81
CA GLU A 90 -1.57 -13.61 6.74
C GLU A 90 -3.02 -13.75 6.24
N VAL A 91 -3.85 -12.73 6.42
CA VAL A 91 -5.26 -12.74 5.97
C VAL A 91 -5.35 -12.69 4.45
N LEU A 92 -4.48 -11.92 3.79
CA LEU A 92 -4.47 -11.84 2.33
C LEU A 92 -4.05 -13.17 1.69
N THR A 93 -3.14 -13.90 2.33
CA THR A 93 -2.77 -15.26 1.93
C THR A 93 -3.89 -16.28 2.16
N ALA A 94 -4.77 -16.04 3.13
CA ALA A 94 -5.92 -16.91 3.38
C ALA A 94 -6.98 -16.84 2.27
N VAL A 95 -7.08 -15.76 1.50
CA VAL A 95 -8.14 -15.58 0.48
C VAL A 95 -8.09 -16.64 -0.62
N PRO A 96 -6.96 -16.90 -1.31
CA PRO A 96 -6.90 -17.95 -2.33
C PRO A 96 -7.13 -19.34 -1.74
N LEU A 97 -6.60 -19.62 -0.55
CA LEU A 97 -6.75 -20.92 0.11
C LEU A 97 -8.20 -21.17 0.54
N PHE A 98 -8.87 -20.14 1.05
CA PHE A 98 -10.28 -20.18 1.41
C PHE A 98 -11.16 -20.43 0.18
N LEU A 99 -10.91 -19.71 -0.91
CA LEU A 99 -11.63 -19.93 -2.17
C LEU A 99 -11.37 -21.35 -2.71
N PHE A 100 -10.14 -21.87 -2.58
CA PHE A 100 -9.81 -23.23 -3.00
C PHE A 100 -10.57 -24.29 -2.19
N MET A 101 -10.60 -24.14 -0.87
CA MET A 101 -11.39 -25.01 0.01
C MET A 101 -12.87 -24.97 -0.36
N GLY A 102 -13.44 -23.78 -0.55
CA GLY A 102 -14.83 -23.61 -0.97
C GLY A 102 -15.13 -24.31 -2.30
N TYR A 103 -14.28 -24.10 -3.31
CA TYR A 103 -14.42 -24.71 -4.62
C TYR A 103 -14.34 -26.25 -4.58
N ILE A 104 -13.43 -26.82 -3.79
CA ILE A 104 -13.34 -28.28 -3.64
C ILE A 104 -14.59 -28.85 -2.95
N VAL A 105 -15.06 -28.20 -1.89
CA VAL A 105 -16.24 -28.64 -1.13
C VAL A 105 -17.50 -28.62 -1.99
N GLU A 106 -17.67 -27.57 -2.81
CA GLU A 106 -18.74 -27.47 -3.79
C GLU A 106 -18.64 -28.58 -4.84
N ARG A 107 -17.46 -28.76 -5.46
CA ARG A 107 -17.27 -29.77 -6.51
C ARG A 107 -17.46 -31.21 -6.02
N ALA A 108 -17.13 -31.49 -4.77
CA ALA A 108 -17.24 -32.82 -4.21
C ALA A 108 -18.67 -33.18 -3.75
N ASN A 109 -19.64 -32.27 -3.86
CA ASN A 109 -21.01 -32.42 -3.33
C ASN A 109 -21.02 -32.94 -1.87
N ILE A 110 -20.01 -32.56 -1.08
CA ILE A 110 -19.86 -33.03 0.31
C ILE A 110 -20.97 -32.41 1.16
N VAL A 111 -21.37 -31.17 0.84
CA VAL A 111 -22.43 -30.43 1.53
C VAL A 111 -23.77 -31.20 1.50
N ASP A 112 -24.17 -31.71 0.33
CA ASP A 112 -25.42 -32.47 0.20
C ASP A 112 -25.39 -33.78 0.99
N ARG A 113 -24.24 -34.46 0.99
CA ARG A 113 -24.04 -35.69 1.76
C ARG A 113 -24.08 -35.41 3.26
N LEU A 114 -23.46 -34.32 3.71
CA LEU A 114 -23.48 -33.89 5.10
C LEU A 114 -24.88 -33.54 5.57
N PHE A 115 -25.68 -32.81 4.77
CA PHE A 115 -27.06 -32.51 5.12
C PHE A 115 -27.93 -33.77 5.20
N SER A 116 -27.72 -34.73 4.30
CA SER A 116 -28.39 -36.03 4.36
C SER A 116 -28.03 -36.80 5.63
N THR A 117 -26.74 -36.92 5.95
CA THR A 117 -26.28 -37.63 7.16
C THR A 117 -26.72 -36.92 8.44
N LEU A 118 -26.71 -35.59 8.45
CA LEU A 118 -27.11 -34.79 9.61
C LEU A 118 -28.62 -34.93 9.83
N ASN A 119 -29.43 -34.85 8.78
CA ASN A 119 -30.88 -35.07 8.85
C ASN A 119 -31.23 -36.46 9.42
N VAL A 120 -30.53 -37.51 8.96
CA VAL A 120 -30.71 -38.87 9.47
C VAL A 120 -30.29 -38.98 10.95
N ALA A 121 -29.18 -38.36 11.34
CA ALA A 121 -28.70 -38.38 12.73
C ALA A 121 -29.59 -37.55 13.67
N SER A 122 -30.10 -36.39 13.23
CA SER A 122 -30.97 -35.51 14.02
C SER A 122 -32.38 -36.07 14.23
N LYS A 123 -32.77 -37.09 13.46
CA LYS A 123 -34.09 -37.73 13.56
C LYS A 123 -34.35 -38.41 14.92
N ASN A 124 -33.30 -38.65 15.71
CA ASN A 124 -33.38 -39.25 17.05
C ASN A 124 -33.07 -38.27 18.20
N VAL A 125 -32.95 -36.98 17.92
CA VAL A 125 -32.86 -35.95 18.97
C VAL A 125 -34.29 -35.59 19.38
N PRO A 126 -34.65 -35.64 20.68
CA PRO A 126 -36.00 -35.36 21.17
C PRO A 126 -36.46 -33.93 20.87
#